data_AF-A0A9Q1F7E4-F1
#
_entry.id   AF-A0A9Q1F7E4-F1
#
_cell.length_a   1.000
_cell.length_b   1.000
_cell.length_c   1.000
_cell.angle_alpha   90.00
_cell.angle_beta   90.00
_cell.angle_gamma   90.00
#
_symmetry.space_group_name_H-M   'P 1'
#
loop_
_entity.id
_entity.type
_entity.pdbx_description
1 polymer ?
#
loop_
_entity_poly.entity_id
_entity_poly.type
_entity_poly.pdbx_seq_one_letter_code
_entity_poly.pdbx_strand_id
1 'polypeptide(L)'
;MMLWDSKDRHDQILTQLAAGLEQANRRPKQLSKGPCFIHVLKRESAAKETRSKGILATAGEWKMQADLRKQLRFLEEIAHTSLRPDIILWSRGSKQVVLIRLTVPWEERIEEAHERKLTKYQPLILKSQQKGWKA
;
A
#
# COMPACT_ATOMS: atom_id res chain seq x y z
N MET A 1 22.45 27.63 16.87
CA MET A 1 21.40 26.69 17.31
C MET A 1 20.77 26.10 16.05
N MET A 2 21.27 24.94 15.59
CA MET A 2 20.87 24.36 14.31
C MET A 2 19.52 23.63 14.46
N LEU A 3 18.45 24.25 13.97
CA LEU A 3 17.18 23.57 13.67
C LEU A 3 17.36 22.72 12.41
N TRP A 4 18.13 21.64 12.50
CA TRP A 4 18.17 20.63 11.43
C TRP A 4 16.95 19.71 11.57
N ASP A 5 15.92 20.04 10.80
CA ASP A 5 15.60 19.22 9.65
C ASP A 5 14.97 17.83 9.90
N SER A 6 13.86 17.82 10.64
CA SER A 6 12.95 16.66 10.62
C SER A 6 12.22 16.51 9.29
N LYS A 7 12.30 17.51 8.40
CA LYS A 7 11.54 17.60 7.15
C LYS A 7 12.27 16.91 6.00
N ASP A 8 13.58 17.07 5.87
CA ASP A 8 14.35 16.39 4.83
C ASP A 8 14.53 14.91 5.13
N ARG A 9 14.61 14.49 6.41
CA ARG A 9 14.61 13.06 6.76
C ARG A 9 13.32 12.35 6.36
N HIS A 10 12.16 12.99 6.58
CA HIS A 10 10.86 12.43 6.20
C HIS A 10 10.74 12.33 4.68
N ASP A 11 11.05 13.41 3.96
CA ASP A 11 11.02 13.42 2.50
C ASP A 11 12.03 12.43 1.90
N GLN A 12 13.19 12.23 2.54
CA GLN A 12 14.17 11.21 2.13
C GLN A 12 13.64 9.79 2.31
N ILE A 13 12.97 9.49 3.43
CA ILE A 13 12.31 8.19 3.66
C ILE A 13 11.19 7.97 2.63
N LEU A 14 10.34 8.98 2.40
CA LEU A 14 9.29 8.91 1.38
C LEU A 14 9.85 8.67 -0.01
N THR A 15 10.95 9.35 -0.35
CA THR A 15 11.64 9.18 -1.62
C THR A 15 12.16 7.75 -1.79
N GLN A 16 12.80 7.18 -0.77
CA GLN A 16 13.31 5.81 -0.81
C GLN A 16 12.17 4.78 -0.91
N LEU A 17 11.10 4.95 -0.13
CA LEU A 17 9.91 4.08 -0.20
C LEU A 17 9.23 4.16 -1.56
N ALA A 18 9.04 5.37 -2.08
CA ALA A 18 8.49 5.59 -3.42
C ALA A 18 9.33 4.90 -4.49
N ALA A 19 10.66 5.05 -4.45
CA ALA A 19 11.57 4.39 -5.38
C ALA A 19 11.51 2.86 -5.29
N GLY A 20 11.45 2.32 -4.06
CA GLY A 20 11.31 0.89 -3.82
C GLY A 20 9.99 0.32 -4.36
N LEU A 21 8.89 1.04 -4.15
CA LEU A 21 7.56 0.66 -4.65
C LEU A 21 7.48 0.73 -6.18
N GLU A 22 8.03 1.78 -6.80
CA GLU A 22 8.15 1.89 -8.25
C GLU A 22 8.98 0.75 -8.83
N GLN A 23 10.12 0.42 -8.22
CA GLN A 23 10.94 -0.70 -8.67
C GLN A 23 10.17 -2.03 -8.54
N ALA A 24 9.48 -2.26 -7.42
CA ALA A 24 8.66 -3.45 -7.22
C ALA A 24 7.49 -3.55 -8.20
N ASN A 25 6.88 -2.42 -8.58
CA ASN A 25 5.81 -2.34 -9.56
C ASN A 25 6.30 -2.64 -10.99
N ARG A 26 7.52 -2.21 -11.33
CA ARG A 26 8.15 -2.46 -12.64
C ARG A 26 8.72 -3.86 -12.80
N ARG A 27 9.02 -4.55 -11.70
CA ARG A 27 9.48 -5.95 -11.78
C ARG A 27 8.41 -6.76 -12.52
N PRO A 28 8.80 -7.52 -13.56
CA PRO A 28 7.84 -8.36 -14.26
C PRO A 28 7.19 -9.25 -13.23
N LYS A 29 5.87 -9.13 -13.11
CA LYS A 29 5.06 -10.02 -12.28
C LYS A 29 5.38 -11.40 -12.80
N GLN A 30 6.10 -12.18 -12.00
CA GLN A 30 6.30 -13.60 -12.27
C GLN A 30 4.90 -14.22 -12.24
N LEU A 31 4.21 -14.16 -13.38
CA LEU A 31 3.23 -15.14 -13.75
C LEU A 31 4.03 -16.43 -13.71
N SER A 32 3.83 -17.21 -12.66
CA SER A 32 4.28 -18.59 -12.61
C SER A 32 3.65 -19.28 -13.82
N LYS A 33 4.35 -19.23 -14.96
CA LYS A 33 4.10 -20.10 -16.08
C LYS A 33 4.44 -21.49 -15.57
N GLY A 34 3.42 -22.34 -15.44
CA GLY A 34 3.68 -23.78 -15.52
C GLY A 34 4.35 -24.09 -16.88
N PRO A 35 4.98 -25.27 -17.04
CA PRO A 35 4.25 -26.52 -16.84
C PRO A 35 5.06 -27.70 -16.26
N CYS A 36 4.34 -28.83 -16.12
CA CYS A 36 4.79 -30.21 -16.34
C CYS A 36 5.27 -31.06 -15.15
N PHE A 37 4.40 -32.03 -14.80
CA PHE A 37 4.64 -33.39 -14.27
C PHE A 37 5.59 -33.62 -13.08
N ILE A 38 4.99 -34.07 -11.97
CA ILE A 38 5.50 -35.20 -11.19
C ILE A 38 4.32 -36.15 -10.94
N HIS A 39 4.38 -37.33 -11.55
CA HIS A 39 3.64 -38.50 -11.05
C HIS A 39 4.52 -39.13 -9.97
N VAL A 40 3.98 -39.40 -8.78
CA VAL A 40 4.21 -40.58 -7.91
C VAL A 40 3.58 -40.34 -6.52
N LEU A 41 2.44 -41.01 -6.36
CA LEU A 41 1.85 -41.70 -5.19
C LEU A 41 1.83 -41.09 -3.76
N LYS A 42 0.59 -41.18 -3.24
CA LYS A 42 0.11 -41.35 -1.85
C LYS A 42 -0.32 -40.08 -1.10
N ARG A 43 -1.65 -40.01 -0.94
CA ARG A 43 -2.45 -39.07 -0.15
C ARG A 43 -1.85 -38.83 1.23
N GLU A 44 -1.64 -37.55 1.57
CA GLU A 44 -2.18 -36.87 2.76
C GLU A 44 -2.40 -35.39 2.41
N SER A 45 -3.55 -34.83 2.81
CA SER A 45 -4.02 -33.50 2.41
C SER A 45 -3.25 -32.39 3.13
N ALA A 46 -2.05 -32.07 2.67
CA ALA A 46 -1.35 -30.86 3.09
C ALA A 46 -2.09 -29.64 2.50
N ALA A 47 -2.70 -28.83 3.36
CA ALA A 47 -3.24 -27.54 2.99
C ALA A 47 -2.16 -26.76 2.24
N LYS A 48 -2.41 -26.43 0.96
CA LYS A 48 -1.55 -25.54 0.19
C LYS A 48 -1.54 -24.19 0.90
N GLU A 49 -0.51 -23.93 1.70
CA GLU A 49 -0.16 -22.57 2.09
C GLU A 49 0.06 -21.78 0.80
N THR A 50 -0.97 -21.03 0.43
CA THR A 50 -0.90 -20.17 -0.73
C THR A 50 0.00 -19.03 -0.28
N ARG A 51 1.30 -19.06 -0.64
CA ARG A 51 2.18 -17.90 -0.48
C ARG A 51 1.42 -16.70 -1.02
N SER A 52 0.95 -15.85 -0.12
CA SER A 52 0.09 -14.73 -0.47
C SER A 52 0.90 -13.83 -1.38
N LYS A 53 0.46 -13.71 -2.64
CA LYS A 53 1.06 -12.75 -3.56
C LYS A 53 0.86 -11.37 -2.94
N GLY A 54 1.94 -10.61 -2.74
CA GLY A 54 1.87 -9.28 -2.11
C GLY A 54 0.92 -8.34 -2.85
N ILE A 55 0.49 -7.25 -2.20
CA ILE A 55 -0.56 -6.34 -2.71
C ILE A 55 -0.28 -5.86 -4.15
N LEU A 56 0.98 -5.60 -4.51
CA LEU A 56 1.33 -5.16 -5.85
C LEU A 56 1.06 -6.19 -6.95
N ALA A 57 0.95 -7.48 -6.59
CA ALA A 57 0.63 -8.56 -7.52
C ALA A 57 -0.88 -8.69 -7.81
N THR A 58 -1.75 -8.00 -7.06
CA THR A 58 -3.21 -8.10 -7.22
C THR A 58 -3.78 -7.24 -8.35
N ALA A 59 -3.01 -6.31 -8.92
CA ALA A 59 -3.40 -5.48 -10.06
C ALA A 59 -2.28 -5.42 -11.10
N GLY A 60 -2.62 -5.23 -12.38
CA GLY A 60 -1.66 -5.12 -13.50
C GLY A 60 -0.92 -3.78 -13.56
N GLU A 61 -1.62 -2.68 -13.24
CA GLU A 61 -1.12 -1.31 -13.41
C GLU A 61 -1.38 -0.50 -12.14
N TRP A 62 -0.40 -0.46 -11.24
CA TRP A 62 -0.44 0.45 -10.10
C TRP A 62 0.13 1.80 -10.51
N LYS A 63 -0.58 2.86 -10.16
CA LYS A 63 -0.07 4.22 -10.12
C LYS A 63 0.19 4.59 -8.67
N MET A 64 1.17 5.47 -8.46
CA MET A 64 1.59 5.89 -7.13
C MET A 64 1.81 7.40 -7.10
N GLN A 65 1.51 8.00 -5.95
CA GLN A 65 1.85 9.39 -5.63
C GLN A 65 2.30 9.46 -4.17
N ALA A 66 3.43 10.11 -3.91
CA ALA A 66 3.96 10.36 -2.58
C ALA A 66 3.80 11.84 -2.21
N ASP A 67 3.58 12.14 -0.92
CA ASP A 67 3.44 13.50 -0.38
C ASP A 67 4.79 14.18 -0.14
N LEU A 68 5.62 14.20 -1.18
CA LEU A 68 6.86 14.97 -1.17
C LEU A 68 6.51 16.46 -1.10
N ARG A 69 7.10 17.17 -0.12
CA ARG A 69 6.89 18.62 0.07
C ARG A 69 5.42 19.05 0.22
N LYS A 70 4.53 18.17 0.71
CA LYS A 70 3.09 18.44 0.92
C LYS A 70 2.27 18.67 -0.36
N GLN A 71 2.75 18.16 -1.50
CA GLN A 71 2.13 18.36 -2.81
C GLN A 71 1.11 17.28 -3.20
N LEU A 72 0.90 16.26 -2.37
CA LEU A 72 -0.05 15.20 -2.68
C LEU A 72 -1.49 15.72 -2.63
N ARG A 73 -2.15 15.61 -3.78
CA ARG A 73 -3.59 15.82 -3.93
C ARG A 73 -4.29 14.47 -3.93
N PHE A 74 -5.29 14.32 -3.05
CA PHE A 74 -6.10 13.11 -3.01
C PHE A 74 -7.00 13.04 -4.24
N LEU A 75 -7.11 11.84 -4.83
CA LEU A 75 -7.91 11.60 -6.02
C LEU A 75 -9.41 11.57 -5.67
N GLU A 76 -10.14 12.58 -6.13
CA GLU A 76 -11.59 12.71 -5.85
C GLU A 76 -12.41 11.53 -6.41
N GLU A 77 -11.92 10.87 -7.47
CA GLU A 77 -12.51 9.65 -8.04
C GLU A 77 -12.61 8.50 -7.03
N ILE A 78 -11.69 8.45 -6.06
CA ILE A 78 -11.66 7.43 -5.00
C ILE A 78 -12.57 7.86 -3.85
N ALA A 79 -12.37 9.08 -3.35
CA ALA A 79 -13.20 9.66 -2.29
C ALA A 79 -12.91 11.14 -2.11
N HIS A 80 -13.88 11.89 -1.60
CA HIS A 80 -13.67 13.26 -1.15
C HIS A 80 -13.22 13.24 0.31
N THR A 81 -12.00 13.71 0.59
CA THR A 81 -11.41 13.68 1.93
C THR A 81 -10.41 14.82 2.14
N SER A 82 -10.38 15.36 3.36
CA SER A 82 -9.35 16.31 3.81
C SER A 82 -8.10 15.60 4.37
N LEU A 83 -8.11 14.26 4.40
CA LEU A 83 -6.99 13.46 4.90
C LEU A 83 -5.84 13.43 3.89
N ARG A 84 -4.62 13.60 4.41
CA ARG A 84 -3.37 13.51 3.65
C ARG A 84 -2.56 12.30 4.12
N PRO A 85 -2.65 11.17 3.41
CA PRO A 85 -1.69 10.07 3.57
C PRO A 85 -0.33 10.47 2.98
N ASP A 86 0.71 9.76 3.39
CA ASP A 86 2.07 10.01 2.91
C ASP A 86 2.33 9.41 1.53
N ILE A 87 1.71 8.27 1.20
CA ILE A 87 1.75 7.67 -0.13
C ILE A 87 0.37 7.10 -0.46
N ILE A 88 -0.07 7.27 -1.70
CA ILE A 88 -1.26 6.63 -2.27
C ILE A 88 -0.84 5.77 -3.44
N LEU A 89 -1.29 4.51 -3.45
CA LEU A 89 -1.23 3.64 -4.60
C LEU A 89 -2.64 3.34 -5.06
N TRP A 90 -2.87 3.35 -6.36
CA TRP A 90 -4.18 3.01 -6.91
C TRP A 90 -4.06 2.33 -8.26
N SER A 91 -5.01 1.44 -8.57
CA SER A 91 -5.16 0.84 -9.88
C SER A 91 -6.59 1.03 -10.34
N ARG A 92 -6.78 1.82 -11.40
CA ARG A 92 -8.11 2.11 -11.97
C ARG A 92 -8.74 0.87 -12.58
N GLY A 93 -7.96 0.06 -13.29
CA GLY A 93 -8.46 -1.15 -13.99
C GLY A 93 -9.06 -2.18 -13.04
N SER A 94 -8.45 -2.37 -11.86
CA SER A 94 -8.98 -3.29 -10.83
C SER A 94 -9.79 -2.60 -9.73
N LYS A 95 -9.97 -1.26 -9.80
CA LYS A 95 -10.51 -0.41 -8.73
C LYS A 95 -9.93 -0.75 -7.34
N GLN A 96 -8.61 -0.70 -7.21
CA GLN A 96 -7.93 -0.92 -5.93
C GLN A 96 -7.23 0.36 -5.49
N VAL A 97 -7.23 0.64 -4.19
CA VAL A 97 -6.49 1.75 -3.57
C VAL A 97 -5.80 1.28 -2.31
N VAL A 98 -4.60 1.79 -2.05
CA VAL A 98 -3.82 1.55 -0.84
C VAL A 98 -3.33 2.90 -0.33
N LEU A 99 -3.61 3.18 0.94
CA LEU A 99 -3.20 4.41 1.61
C LEU A 99 -2.11 4.07 2.63
N ILE A 100 -0.93 4.66 2.48
CA ILE A 100 0.21 4.45 3.37
C ILE A 100 0.42 5.74 4.16
N ARG A 101 0.47 5.60 5.49
CA ARG A 101 0.81 6.68 6.41
C ARG A 101 2.02 6.27 7.23
N LEU A 102 3.11 7.02 7.11
CA LEU A 102 4.25 6.90 7.98
C LEU A 102 3.92 7.58 9.31
N THR A 103 4.29 6.94 10.39
CA THR A 103 4.17 7.54 11.71
C THR A 103 5.36 7.05 12.50
N VAL A 104 6.03 7.98 13.17
CA VAL A 104 7.08 7.67 14.15
C VAL A 104 6.41 7.74 15.51
N PRO A 105 5.80 6.65 16.00
CA PRO A 105 5.34 6.62 17.38
C PRO A 105 6.57 6.70 18.27
N TRP A 106 6.55 7.58 19.26
CA TRP A 106 7.39 7.39 20.42
C TRP A 106 6.93 6.08 21.10
N GLU A 107 7.87 5.20 21.47
CA GLU A 107 7.67 3.74 21.66
C GLU A 107 6.45 3.30 22.47
N GLU A 108 5.96 4.09 23.43
CA GLU A 108 4.91 3.67 24.37
C GLU A 108 3.46 3.77 23.86
N ARG A 109 3.20 4.29 22.66
CA ARG A 109 1.81 4.54 22.17
C ARG A 109 1.50 3.99 20.79
N ILE A 110 2.14 2.89 20.40
CA ILE A 110 1.97 2.30 19.06
C ILE A 110 0.52 1.84 18.84
N GLU A 111 -0.07 1.14 19.81
CA GLU A 111 -1.41 0.56 19.71
C GLU A 111 -2.51 1.63 19.72
N GLU A 112 -2.48 2.56 20.68
CA GLU A 112 -3.40 3.71 20.70
C GLU A 112 -3.28 4.56 19.42
N ALA A 113 -2.06 4.77 18.91
CA ALA A 113 -1.86 5.52 17.67
C ALA A 113 -2.38 4.74 16.45
N HIS A 114 -2.36 3.41 16.49
CA HIS A 114 -2.93 2.55 15.46
C HIS A 114 -4.45 2.63 15.46
N GLU A 115 -5.10 2.44 16.61
CA GLU A 115 -6.57 2.54 16.74
C GLU A 115 -7.09 3.92 16.33
N ARG A 116 -6.44 5.00 16.80
CA ARG A 116 -6.80 6.37 16.41
C ARG A 116 -6.69 6.60 14.90
N LYS A 117 -5.71 5.99 14.23
CA LYS A 117 -5.62 6.04 12.76
C LYS A 117 -6.75 5.24 12.13
N LEU A 118 -7.00 4.01 12.58
CA LEU A 118 -8.02 3.15 12.02
C LEU A 118 -9.39 3.83 12.03
N THR A 119 -9.79 4.37 13.19
CA THR A 119 -11.04 5.13 13.36
C THR A 119 -11.10 6.35 12.44
N LYS A 120 -9.97 7.04 12.25
CA LYS A 120 -9.90 8.23 11.38
C LYS A 120 -10.06 7.89 9.89
N TYR A 121 -9.54 6.74 9.44
CA TYR A 121 -9.57 6.32 8.05
C TYR A 121 -10.79 5.47 7.68
N GLN A 122 -11.52 4.92 8.65
CA GLN A 122 -12.71 4.09 8.42
C GLN A 122 -13.78 4.78 7.53
N PRO A 123 -14.14 6.06 7.74
CA PRO A 123 -15.10 6.73 6.85
C PRO A 123 -14.59 6.86 5.41
N LEU A 124 -13.27 6.94 5.23
CA LEU A 124 -12.64 7.03 3.92
C LEU A 124 -12.71 5.69 3.17
N ILE A 125 -12.43 4.59 3.88
CA ILE A 125 -12.55 3.22 3.36
C ILE A 125 -13.99 2.97 2.90
N LEU A 126 -14.97 3.31 3.73
CA LEU A 126 -16.39 3.16 3.39
C LEU A 126 -16.79 3.95 2.13
N LYS A 127 -16.38 5.23 2.03
CA LYS A 127 -16.65 6.05 0.84
C LYS A 127 -15.99 5.47 -0.42
N SER A 128 -14.78 4.95 -0.28
CA SER A 128 -14.04 4.28 -1.37
C SER A 128 -14.80 3.04 -1.85
N GLN A 129 -15.25 2.19 -0.91
CA GLN A 129 -16.04 1.00 -1.18
C GLN A 129 -17.39 1.30 -1.83
N GLN A 130 -18.08 2.36 -1.41
CA GLN A 130 -19.32 2.82 -2.07
C GLN A 130 -19.13 3.19 -3.54
N LYS A 131 -17.93 3.67 -3.92
CA LYS A 131 -17.56 3.95 -5.31
C LYS A 131 -17.04 2.70 -6.06
N GLY A 132 -17.09 1.54 -5.43
CA GLY A 132 -16.66 0.25 -5.97
C GLY A 132 -15.15 0.02 -5.90
N TRP A 133 -14.44 0.76 -5.05
CA TRP A 133 -13.01 0.57 -4.84
C TRP A 133 -12.73 -0.37 -3.67
N LYS A 134 -11.78 -1.29 -3.85
CA LYS A 134 -11.22 -2.10 -2.77
C LYS A 134 -10.12 -1.29 -2.08
N ALA A 135 -10.27 -1.04 -0.78
CA ALA A 135 -9.41 -0.22 0.07
C ALA A 135 -9.07 -0.98 1.35
#